data_AF-A0A543JJD9-F1
#
_entry.id   AF-A0A543JJD9-F1
#
_cell.length_a   1.000
_cell.length_b   1.000
_cell.length_c   1.000
_cell.angle_alpha   90.00
_cell.angle_beta   90.00
_cell.angle_gamma   90.00
#
_symmetry.space_group_name_H-M   'P 1'
#
loop_
_entity.id
_entity.type
_entity.pdbx_description
1 polymer ?
#
loop_
_entity_poly.entity_id
_entity_poly.type
_entity_poly.pdbx_seq_one_letter_code
_entity_poly.pdbx_strand_id
1 'polypeptide(L)'
;MQTFLPRATFAASAATLDSRRLGKQRVETLQILRALVWPDYGWKRHPAVLMWRGFTPALVAYGVAVCDEWRRRGHRDGLRATLLDFTGGDEPSWSWCLAEGLLPPWLGDDDLHLSHRSALLRKDPDHYRPLFPDVPDDLDYFWPGPVLPLDLPDTDGLVACRVDRPPLPDDVDFHGPPPPLDHRPGPSVARAPTEADLAAMRAEAADPHRVRFFRRGQRLPAPTSRFTLRVELGEKTSAAVSIRPGPRSSSQ
;
A
#
# COMPACT_ATOMS: atom_id res chain seq x y z
N MET A 1 -12.03 -1.28 10.89
CA MET A 1 -10.67 -1.15 10.36
C MET A 1 -10.66 -1.76 8.98
N GLN A 2 -10.65 -0.92 7.95
CA GLN A 2 -10.57 -1.35 6.56
C GLN A 2 -9.86 -0.27 5.74
N THR A 3 -9.20 -0.65 4.66
CA THR A 3 -8.77 0.31 3.63
C THR A 3 -9.77 0.32 2.48
N PHE A 4 -10.06 1.49 1.90
CA PHE A 4 -10.89 1.60 0.70
C PHE A 4 -10.04 1.91 -0.52
N LEU A 5 -10.07 1.01 -1.50
CA LEU A 5 -9.37 1.09 -2.79
C LEU A 5 -10.37 0.86 -3.93
N PRO A 6 -11.37 1.75 -4.14
CA PRO A 6 -12.34 1.59 -5.24
C PRO A 6 -11.74 1.83 -6.63
N ARG A 7 -10.50 2.33 -6.71
CA ARG A 7 -9.75 2.60 -7.95
C ARG A 7 -8.32 2.07 -7.81
N ALA A 8 -7.64 1.91 -8.95
CA ALA A 8 -6.29 1.34 -8.98
C ALA A 8 -5.24 2.20 -8.26
N THR A 9 -5.36 3.53 -8.30
CA THR A 9 -4.39 4.43 -7.68
C THR A 9 -4.86 4.96 -6.32
N PHE A 10 -3.91 5.42 -5.50
CA PHE A 10 -4.20 5.92 -4.16
C PHE A 10 -4.92 7.27 -4.22
N ALA A 11 -4.49 8.22 -5.06
CA ALA A 11 -5.16 9.51 -5.18
C ALA A 11 -6.58 9.34 -5.75
N ALA A 12 -6.77 8.52 -6.79
CA ALA A 12 -8.09 8.25 -7.36
C ALA A 12 -9.02 7.55 -6.34
N SER A 13 -8.47 6.64 -5.53
CA SER A 13 -9.23 6.00 -4.46
C SER A 13 -9.64 7.01 -3.39
N ALA A 14 -8.74 7.87 -2.93
CA ALA A 14 -9.04 8.90 -1.94
C ALA A 14 -10.11 9.90 -2.45
N ALA A 15 -9.94 10.42 -3.67
CA ALA A 15 -10.86 11.37 -4.30
C ALA A 15 -12.29 10.83 -4.43
N THR A 16 -12.45 9.52 -4.61
CA THR A 16 -13.75 8.85 -4.72
C THR A 16 -14.56 8.90 -3.42
N LEU A 17 -13.90 8.86 -2.26
CA LEU A 17 -14.58 8.68 -0.97
C LEU A 17 -15.38 9.92 -0.58
N ASP A 18 -16.55 9.76 0.05
CA ASP A 18 -17.18 10.86 0.77
C ASP A 18 -16.35 11.27 2.00
N SER A 19 -16.59 12.48 2.51
CA SER A 19 -15.77 13.05 3.59
C SER A 19 -15.78 12.23 4.88
N ARG A 20 -16.87 11.50 5.18
CA ARG A 20 -16.94 10.65 6.38
C ARG A 20 -15.99 9.46 6.24
N ARG A 21 -16.04 8.71 5.13
CA ARG A 21 -15.12 7.57 4.94
C ARG A 21 -13.69 8.04 4.70
N LEU A 22 -13.46 9.13 3.97
CA LEU A 22 -12.13 9.73 3.81
C LEU A 22 -11.50 10.10 5.15
N GLY A 23 -12.24 10.79 6.02
CA GLY A 23 -11.78 11.14 7.36
C GLY A 23 -11.41 9.90 8.19
N LYS A 24 -12.20 8.82 8.06
CA LYS A 24 -11.96 7.54 8.74
C LYS A 24 -10.74 6.81 8.19
N GLN A 25 -10.48 6.85 6.88
CA GLN A 25 -9.35 6.18 6.24
C GLN A 25 -8.00 6.64 6.79
N ARG A 26 -7.86 7.91 7.18
CA ARG A 26 -6.64 8.40 7.84
C ARG A 26 -6.34 7.60 9.11
N VAL A 27 -7.32 7.50 10.01
CA VAL A 27 -7.18 6.78 11.28
C VAL A 27 -7.00 5.29 11.06
N GLU A 28 -7.76 4.68 10.15
CA GLU A 28 -7.67 3.24 9.87
C GLU A 28 -6.32 2.86 9.23
N THR A 29 -5.74 3.74 8.40
CA THR A 29 -4.38 3.57 7.86
C THR A 29 -3.34 3.52 8.97
N LEU A 30 -3.38 4.49 9.90
CA LEU A 30 -2.47 4.47 11.06
C LEU A 30 -2.66 3.22 11.92
N GLN A 31 -3.89 2.75 12.10
CA GLN A 31 -4.15 1.53 12.86
C GLN A 31 -3.57 0.29 12.18
N ILE A 32 -3.64 0.20 10.84
CA ILE A 32 -3.03 -0.91 10.10
C ILE A 32 -1.50 -0.84 10.18
N LEU A 33 -0.89 0.34 10.01
CA LEU A 33 0.56 0.53 10.18
C LEU A 33 1.03 0.05 11.56
N ARG A 34 0.30 0.41 12.62
CA ARG A 34 0.58 -0.10 13.97
C ARG A 34 0.42 -1.61 14.07
N ALA A 35 -0.65 -2.17 13.50
CA ALA A 35 -0.86 -3.62 13.52
C ALA A 35 0.26 -4.39 12.78
N LEU A 36 0.83 -3.80 11.74
CA LEU A 36 1.97 -4.37 11.01
C LEU A 36 3.27 -4.28 11.81
N VAL A 37 3.57 -3.12 12.39
CA VAL A 37 4.91 -2.79 12.89
C VAL A 37 5.05 -2.91 14.41
N TRP A 38 4.06 -2.45 15.18
CA TRP A 38 4.18 -2.43 16.64
C TRP A 38 4.13 -3.85 17.21
N PRO A 39 5.07 -4.27 18.09
CA PRO A 39 5.12 -5.64 18.62
C PRO A 39 3.84 -6.09 19.32
N ASP A 40 3.23 -5.21 20.10
CA ASP A 40 2.05 -5.49 20.92
C ASP A 40 0.88 -4.57 20.51
N TYR A 41 0.30 -4.86 19.34
CA TYR A 41 -0.91 -4.21 18.85
C TYR A 41 -1.98 -5.24 18.50
N GLY A 42 -3.26 -4.91 18.74
CA GLY A 42 -4.38 -5.80 18.39
C GLY A 42 -4.62 -5.93 16.89
N TRP A 43 -5.49 -6.86 16.49
CA TRP A 43 -6.00 -7.01 15.12
C TRP A 43 -4.98 -7.38 14.03
N LYS A 44 -3.77 -7.84 14.38
CA LYS A 44 -2.71 -8.23 13.43
C LYS A 44 -3.10 -9.34 12.43
N ARG A 45 -4.12 -10.13 12.76
CA ARG A 45 -4.66 -11.21 11.92
C ARG A 45 -5.86 -10.80 11.07
N HIS A 46 -6.28 -9.53 11.14
CA HIS A 46 -7.40 -9.04 10.34
C HIS A 46 -7.05 -9.06 8.85
N PRO A 47 -7.93 -9.51 7.94
CA PRO A 47 -7.63 -9.58 6.50
C PRO A 47 -7.13 -8.26 5.90
N ALA A 48 -7.76 -7.14 6.26
CA ALA A 48 -7.32 -5.81 5.85
C ALA A 48 -5.93 -5.40 6.37
N VAL A 49 -5.39 -6.06 7.41
CA VAL A 49 -4.01 -5.88 7.85
C VAL A 49 -3.08 -6.80 7.06
N LEU A 50 -3.47 -8.07 6.92
CA LEU A 50 -2.67 -9.09 6.27
C LEU A 50 -2.32 -8.76 4.82
N MET A 51 -3.25 -8.18 4.05
CA MET A 51 -2.99 -7.81 2.64
C MET A 51 -1.85 -6.80 2.48
N TRP A 52 -1.60 -5.96 3.50
CA TRP A 52 -0.58 -4.91 3.48
C TRP A 52 0.77 -5.35 4.06
N ARG A 53 0.86 -6.58 4.59
CA ARG A 53 2.13 -7.12 5.11
C ARG A 53 3.17 -7.11 4.00
N GLY A 54 4.33 -6.51 4.27
CA GLY A 54 5.37 -6.37 3.26
C GLY A 54 5.42 -5.01 2.55
N PHE A 55 4.43 -4.15 2.79
CA PHE A 55 4.17 -2.97 1.94
C PHE A 55 4.00 -1.68 2.76
N THR A 56 4.72 -1.55 3.87
CA THR A 56 4.67 -0.36 4.75
C THR A 56 4.85 0.96 3.99
N PRO A 57 5.86 1.13 3.11
CA PRO A 57 6.00 2.37 2.35
C PRO A 57 4.79 2.68 1.46
N ALA A 58 4.20 1.67 0.80
CA ALA A 58 3.02 1.86 -0.01
C ALA A 58 1.78 2.21 0.82
N LEU A 59 1.63 1.64 2.02
CA LEU A 59 0.53 1.99 2.93
C LEU A 59 0.69 3.42 3.49
N VAL A 60 1.92 3.86 3.76
CA VAL A 60 2.19 5.27 4.08
C VAL A 60 1.84 6.17 2.90
N ALA A 61 2.24 5.83 1.67
CA ALA A 61 1.88 6.57 0.47
C ALA A 61 0.36 6.67 0.27
N TYR A 62 -0.38 5.58 0.53
CA TYR A 62 -1.85 5.59 0.57
C TYR A 62 -2.38 6.58 1.61
N GLY A 63 -1.86 6.54 2.84
CA GLY A 63 -2.25 7.46 3.90
C GLY A 63 -1.98 8.93 3.58
N VAL A 64 -0.85 9.22 2.94
CA VAL A 64 -0.50 10.57 2.45
C VAL A 64 -1.51 11.03 1.40
N ALA A 65 -1.86 10.20 0.41
CA ALA A 65 -2.87 10.53 -0.59
C ALA A 65 -4.25 10.82 0.03
N VAL A 66 -4.64 10.07 1.07
CA VAL A 66 -5.87 10.32 1.84
C VAL A 66 -5.79 11.65 2.60
N CYS A 67 -4.67 11.96 3.24
CA CYS A 67 -4.45 13.25 3.91
C CYS A 67 -4.47 14.43 2.93
N ASP A 68 -3.97 14.24 1.72
CA ASP A 68 -3.94 15.28 0.69
C ASP A 68 -5.32 15.59 0.15
N GLU A 69 -6.13 14.56 -0.12
CA GLU A 69 -7.54 14.75 -0.45
C GLU A 69 -8.33 15.39 0.72
N TRP A 70 -8.03 15.00 1.96
CA TRP A 70 -8.66 15.62 3.13
C TRP A 70 -8.38 17.12 3.22
N ARG A 71 -7.12 17.52 2.97
CA ARG A 71 -6.70 18.94 2.94
C ARG A 71 -7.28 19.69 1.76
N ARG A 72 -7.35 19.06 0.59
CA ARG A 72 -7.96 19.63 -0.62
C ARG A 72 -9.42 20.02 -0.39
N ARG A 73 -10.14 19.29 0.46
CA ARG A 73 -11.52 19.59 0.89
C ARG A 73 -11.62 20.68 1.97
N GLY A 74 -10.51 21.35 2.31
CA GLY A 74 -10.48 22.45 3.28
C GLY A 74 -10.42 22.01 4.74
N HIS A 75 -10.14 20.73 4.99
CA HIS A 75 -10.03 20.23 6.36
C HIS A 75 -8.58 20.26 6.86
N ARG A 76 -8.39 20.44 8.18
CA ARG A 76 -7.06 20.35 8.80
C ARG A 76 -6.60 18.90 8.90
N ASP A 77 -5.33 18.67 8.59
CA ASP A 77 -4.67 17.39 8.80
C ASP A 77 -3.64 17.47 9.94
N GLY A 78 -3.66 16.46 10.80
CA GLY A 78 -2.68 16.30 11.88
C GLY A 78 -2.09 14.90 11.93
N LEU A 79 -2.38 14.06 10.93
CA LEU A 79 -1.98 12.65 10.94
C LEU A 79 -0.79 12.37 10.03
N ARG A 80 -0.58 13.14 8.95
CA ARG A 80 0.49 12.89 7.97
C ARG A 80 1.86 12.72 8.62
N ALA A 81 2.25 13.61 9.53
CA ALA A 81 3.52 13.49 10.24
C ALA A 81 3.67 12.14 10.96
N THR A 82 2.64 11.69 11.68
CA THR A 82 2.64 10.39 12.37
C THR A 82 2.69 9.20 11.40
N LEU A 83 2.18 9.35 10.18
CA LEU A 83 2.30 8.31 9.15
C LEU A 83 3.75 8.20 8.66
N LEU A 84 4.43 9.33 8.46
CA LEU A 84 5.82 9.38 7.99
C LEU A 84 6.82 8.79 8.99
N ASP A 85 6.49 8.76 10.28
CA ASP A 85 7.33 8.10 11.29
C ASP A 85 7.56 6.61 10.98
N PHE A 86 6.65 5.95 10.25
CA PHE A 86 6.78 4.54 9.84
C PHE A 86 7.74 4.33 8.65
N THR A 87 8.19 5.41 8.02
CA THR A 87 9.17 5.42 6.93
C THR A 87 10.40 6.25 7.29
N GLY A 88 10.66 6.44 8.59
CA GLY A 88 11.82 7.22 9.05
C GLY A 88 11.75 8.71 8.73
N GLY A 89 10.57 9.24 8.40
CA GLY A 89 10.35 10.61 7.98
C GLY A 89 10.33 10.80 6.46
N ASP A 90 10.72 9.79 5.69
CA ASP A 90 10.64 9.85 4.22
C ASP A 90 9.18 9.81 3.79
N GLU A 91 8.84 10.59 2.77
CA GLU A 91 7.50 10.60 2.18
C GLU A 91 7.47 9.78 0.89
N PRO A 92 7.03 8.50 0.95
CA PRO A 92 6.94 7.68 -0.23
C PRO A 92 5.85 8.20 -1.17
N SER A 93 6.21 8.46 -2.43
CA SER A 93 5.25 8.77 -3.48
C SER A 93 4.79 7.51 -4.21
N TRP A 94 3.63 7.59 -4.86
CA TRP A 94 3.15 6.53 -5.77
C TRP A 94 4.21 6.14 -6.80
N SER A 95 4.76 7.14 -7.51
CA SER A 95 5.71 6.93 -8.61
C SER A 95 7.00 6.28 -8.11
N TRP A 96 7.50 6.69 -6.95
CA TRP A 96 8.65 6.06 -6.32
C TRP A 96 8.35 4.61 -5.90
N CYS A 97 7.20 4.35 -5.27
CA CYS A 97 6.81 2.99 -4.89
C CYS A 97 6.68 2.09 -6.12
N LEU A 98 6.10 2.59 -7.21
CA LEU A 98 5.96 1.85 -8.46
C LEU A 98 7.33 1.54 -9.09
N ALA A 99 8.23 2.54 -9.13
CA ALA A 99 9.56 2.40 -9.70
C ALA A 99 10.46 1.44 -8.91
N GLU A 100 10.41 1.50 -7.58
CA GLU A 100 11.19 0.62 -6.70
C GLU A 100 10.56 -0.77 -6.51
N GLY A 101 9.36 -1.01 -7.03
CA GLY A 101 8.65 -2.27 -6.87
C GLY A 101 8.12 -2.51 -5.45
N LEU A 102 7.75 -1.44 -4.75
CA LEU A 102 7.21 -1.44 -3.39
C LEU A 102 5.69 -1.45 -3.34
N LEU A 103 5.00 -1.34 -4.49
CA LEU A 103 3.55 -1.46 -4.54
C LEU A 103 3.10 -2.93 -4.39
N PRO A 104 1.98 -3.18 -3.69
CA PRO A 104 1.42 -4.52 -3.60
C PRO A 104 1.06 -5.09 -4.99
N PRO A 105 1.33 -6.38 -5.25
CA PRO A 105 1.05 -6.98 -6.56
C PRO A 105 -0.44 -7.17 -6.82
N TRP A 106 -1.27 -7.20 -5.77
CA TRP A 106 -2.74 -7.26 -5.88
C TRP A 106 -3.37 -5.92 -6.25
N LEU A 107 -2.62 -4.81 -6.27
CA LEU A 107 -3.19 -3.52 -6.68
C LEU A 107 -3.56 -3.56 -8.17
N GLY A 108 -4.64 -2.92 -8.60
CA GLY A 108 -5.16 -3.06 -9.96
C GLY A 108 -5.93 -4.37 -10.20
N ASP A 109 -6.21 -5.17 -9.17
CA ASP A 109 -7.12 -6.33 -9.28
C ASP A 109 -8.58 -5.86 -9.40
N ASP A 110 -9.26 -6.28 -10.46
CA ASP A 110 -10.64 -5.89 -10.69
C ASP A 110 -11.60 -6.41 -9.61
N ASP A 111 -11.38 -7.61 -9.07
CA ASP A 111 -12.22 -8.19 -8.00
C ASP A 111 -12.06 -7.41 -6.69
N LEU A 112 -10.84 -6.95 -6.42
CA LEU A 112 -10.57 -6.05 -5.29
C LEU A 112 -11.32 -4.74 -5.46
N HIS A 113 -11.08 -4.04 -6.56
CA HIS A 113 -11.65 -2.72 -6.78
C HIS A 113 -13.17 -2.79 -6.88
N LEU A 114 -13.73 -3.83 -7.50
CA LEU A 114 -15.16 -4.05 -7.61
C LEU A 114 -15.83 -4.32 -6.26
N SER A 115 -15.26 -5.19 -5.44
CA SER A 115 -15.82 -5.50 -4.12
C SER A 115 -15.79 -4.31 -3.17
N HIS A 116 -14.75 -3.47 -3.24
CA HIS A 116 -14.67 -2.21 -2.49
C HIS A 116 -15.71 -1.18 -2.98
N ARG A 117 -15.94 -1.07 -4.30
CA ARG A 117 -17.01 -0.23 -4.87
C ARG A 117 -18.39 -0.68 -4.40
N SER A 118 -18.66 -1.98 -4.47
CA SER A 118 -19.91 -2.59 -3.98
C SER A 118 -20.15 -2.30 -2.50
N ALA A 119 -19.10 -2.44 -1.68
CA ALA A 119 -19.17 -2.14 -0.25
C ALA A 119 -19.44 -0.66 0.03
N LEU A 120 -18.85 0.26 -0.73
CA LEU A 120 -19.12 1.69 -0.61
C LEU A 120 -20.57 2.03 -0.97
N LEU A 121 -21.13 1.42 -2.02
CA LEU A 121 -22.55 1.56 -2.38
C LEU A 121 -23.48 1.18 -1.23
N ARG A 122 -23.22 0.06 -0.52
CA ARG A 122 -23.99 -0.31 0.67
C ARG A 122 -23.90 0.71 1.81
N LYS A 123 -22.80 1.46 1.86
CA LYS A 123 -22.59 2.47 2.91
C LYS A 123 -23.30 3.77 2.57
N ASP A 124 -23.33 4.18 1.30
CA ASP A 124 -23.88 5.47 0.86
C ASP A 124 -24.34 5.43 -0.61
N PRO A 125 -25.54 4.87 -0.88
CA PRO A 125 -25.99 4.69 -2.26
C PRO A 125 -26.03 6.02 -3.05
N ASP A 126 -26.49 7.10 -2.43
CA ASP A 126 -26.67 8.39 -3.11
C ASP A 126 -25.34 9.02 -3.55
N HIS A 127 -24.29 8.89 -2.74
CA HIS A 127 -22.95 9.37 -3.09
C HIS A 127 -22.27 8.49 -4.15
N TYR A 128 -22.38 7.16 -4.02
CA TYR A 128 -21.58 6.24 -4.83
C TYR A 128 -22.26 5.76 -6.12
N ARG A 129 -23.60 5.74 -6.21
CA ARG A 129 -24.30 5.29 -7.43
C ARG A 129 -23.95 6.14 -8.66
N PRO A 130 -23.85 7.48 -8.58
CA PRO A 130 -23.41 8.29 -9.72
C PRO A 130 -21.97 7.98 -10.19
N LEU A 131 -21.11 7.52 -9.28
CA LEU A 131 -19.71 7.17 -9.59
C LEU A 131 -19.55 5.75 -10.14
N PHE A 132 -20.49 4.87 -9.78
CA PHE A 132 -20.47 3.43 -10.06
C PHE A 132 -21.86 2.92 -10.48
N PRO A 133 -22.40 3.41 -11.62
CA PRO A 133 -23.78 3.11 -12.03
C PRO A 133 -24.02 1.61 -12.22
N ASP A 134 -23.04 0.90 -12.78
CA ASP A 134 -23.17 -0.51 -13.18
C ASP A 134 -22.65 -1.51 -12.13
N VAL A 135 -22.24 -1.03 -10.95
CA VAL A 135 -21.67 -1.91 -9.90
C VAL A 135 -22.80 -2.48 -9.02
N PRO A 136 -22.89 -3.82 -8.86
CA PRO A 136 -23.80 -4.44 -7.90
C PRO A 136 -23.43 -4.03 -6.47
N ASP A 137 -24.41 -3.84 -5.59
CA ASP A 137 -24.20 -3.45 -4.20
C ASP A 137 -24.30 -4.62 -3.20
N ASP A 138 -24.27 -5.86 -3.68
CA ASP A 138 -24.43 -7.08 -2.88
C ASP A 138 -23.21 -8.01 -2.91
N LEU A 139 -22.11 -7.59 -3.54
CA LEU A 139 -20.89 -8.39 -3.62
C LEU A 139 -20.21 -8.55 -2.26
N ASP A 140 -19.71 -9.76 -2.01
CA ASP A 140 -18.87 -10.07 -0.86
C ASP A 140 -17.59 -9.22 -0.88
N TYR A 141 -17.16 -8.79 0.31
CA TYR A 141 -15.97 -7.97 0.43
C TYR A 141 -14.71 -8.85 0.22
N PHE A 142 -13.94 -8.57 -0.83
CA PHE A 142 -12.75 -9.34 -1.16
C PHE A 142 -11.50 -8.73 -0.52
N TRP A 143 -10.75 -9.55 0.21
CA TRP A 143 -9.43 -9.19 0.75
C TRP A 143 -8.36 -10.09 0.14
N PRO A 144 -7.32 -9.54 -0.51
CA PRO A 144 -6.19 -10.33 -0.97
C PRO A 144 -5.47 -10.95 0.23
N GLY A 145 -5.04 -12.20 0.09
CA GLY A 145 -4.18 -12.83 1.08
C GLY A 145 -2.82 -12.11 1.21
N PRO A 146 -2.09 -12.31 2.32
CA PRO A 146 -0.73 -11.81 2.43
C PRO A 146 0.15 -12.46 1.36
N VAL A 147 0.92 -11.64 0.63
CA VAL A 147 1.89 -12.13 -0.36
C VAL A 147 3.20 -12.55 0.31
N LEU A 148 3.52 -11.91 1.44
CA LEU A 148 4.74 -12.14 2.20
C LEU A 148 4.43 -12.81 3.56
N PRO A 149 5.34 -13.67 4.06
CA PRO A 149 6.62 -14.05 3.45
C PRO A 149 6.46 -14.98 2.23
N LEU A 150 7.41 -14.91 1.30
CA LEU A 150 7.56 -15.89 0.23
C LEU A 150 8.61 -16.92 0.65
N ASP A 151 8.41 -18.18 0.28
CA ASP A 151 9.43 -19.22 0.42
C ASP A 151 10.49 -19.02 -0.66
N LEU A 152 11.59 -18.35 -0.28
CA LEU A 152 12.69 -17.97 -1.16
C LEU A 152 14.00 -18.56 -0.60
N PRO A 153 14.95 -18.94 -1.48
CA PRO A 153 16.25 -19.40 -1.02
C PRO A 153 16.94 -18.30 -0.23
N ASP A 154 17.75 -18.69 0.75
CA ASP A 154 18.61 -17.75 1.45
C ASP A 154 19.65 -17.21 0.47
N THR A 155 19.55 -15.92 0.19
CA THR A 155 20.40 -15.17 -0.72
C THR A 155 20.68 -13.84 -0.09
N ASP A 156 21.80 -13.20 -0.39
CA ASP A 156 22.01 -11.80 0.02
C ASP A 156 21.25 -10.85 -0.92
N GLY A 157 21.03 -9.60 -0.54
CA GLY A 157 20.46 -8.56 -1.43
C GLY A 157 18.95 -8.66 -1.71
N LEU A 158 18.48 -7.89 -2.70
CA LEU A 158 17.04 -7.82 -3.03
C LEU A 158 16.57 -8.91 -3.99
N VAL A 159 15.30 -9.27 -3.90
CA VAL A 159 14.62 -10.20 -4.80
C VAL A 159 13.63 -9.43 -5.67
N ALA A 160 13.72 -9.55 -6.98
CA ALA A 160 12.78 -8.94 -7.92
C ALA A 160 11.78 -10.00 -8.43
N CYS A 161 10.52 -9.83 -8.08
CA CYS A 161 9.40 -10.66 -8.52
C CYS A 161 8.66 -9.96 -9.67
N ARG A 162 8.63 -10.56 -10.86
CA ARG A 162 7.74 -10.15 -11.93
C ARG A 162 6.39 -10.82 -11.74
N VAL A 163 5.33 -10.05 -11.62
CA VAL A 163 3.94 -10.54 -11.61
C VAL A 163 3.34 -10.39 -12.99
N ASP A 164 2.63 -11.43 -13.44
CA ASP A 164 1.91 -11.39 -14.70
C ASP A 164 0.59 -10.60 -14.56
N ARG A 165 0.72 -9.28 -14.43
CA ARG A 165 -0.39 -8.34 -14.33
C ARG A 165 -0.14 -7.12 -15.21
N PRO A 166 -1.20 -6.45 -15.69
CA PRO A 166 -1.05 -5.25 -16.50
C PRO A 166 -0.31 -4.14 -15.72
N PRO A 167 0.31 -3.18 -16.43
CA PRO A 167 0.83 -1.97 -15.83
C PRO A 167 -0.24 -1.27 -15.01
N LEU A 168 0.17 -0.65 -13.89
CA LEU A 168 -0.71 0.27 -13.18
C LEU A 168 -0.72 1.62 -13.89
N PRO A 169 -1.85 2.34 -13.86
CA PRO A 169 -1.88 3.72 -14.33
C PRO A 169 -0.98 4.60 -13.46
N ASP A 170 -0.51 5.71 -14.04
CA ASP A 170 0.09 6.77 -13.26
C ASP A 170 -0.93 7.33 -12.26
N ASP A 171 -0.46 7.68 -11.07
CA ASP A 171 -1.29 8.39 -10.08
C ASP A 171 -1.32 9.87 -10.47
N VAL A 172 -1.95 10.14 -11.61
CA VAL A 172 -2.16 11.50 -12.09
C VAL A 172 -3.16 12.19 -11.17
N ASP A 173 -2.67 13.19 -10.43
CA ASP A 173 -3.48 14.11 -9.64
C ASP A 173 -4.56 14.73 -10.53
N PHE A 174 -5.82 14.42 -10.28
CA PHE A 174 -6.94 15.09 -10.97
C PHE A 174 -7.01 16.60 -10.64
N HIS A 175 -6.31 17.07 -9.61
CA HIS A 175 -6.59 18.37 -8.98
C HIS A 175 -5.34 19.18 -8.56
N GLY A 176 -4.13 18.80 -8.96
CA GLY A 176 -2.89 19.51 -8.59
C GLY A 176 -2.46 19.36 -7.11
N PRO A 177 -1.34 20.00 -6.71
CA PRO A 177 -0.76 19.83 -5.38
C PRO A 177 -1.70 20.37 -4.29
N PRO A 178 -1.82 19.70 -3.13
CA PRO A 178 -2.67 20.15 -2.03
C PRO A 178 -2.15 21.47 -1.43
N PRO A 179 -3.01 22.27 -0.77
CA PRO A 179 -2.58 23.47 -0.04
C PRO A 179 -1.49 23.10 0.98
N PRO A 180 -0.48 23.94 1.29
CA PRO A 180 0.61 23.63 2.22
C PRO A 180 0.14 23.05 3.56
N LEU A 181 0.99 22.24 4.20
CA LEU A 181 0.66 21.63 5.48
C LEU A 181 0.52 22.73 6.54
N ASP A 182 -0.64 22.80 7.21
CA ASP A 182 -0.77 23.56 8.45
C ASP A 182 -0.13 22.73 9.56
N HIS A 183 1.07 23.14 10.00
CA HIS A 183 1.91 22.38 10.95
C HIS A 183 1.38 22.35 12.38
N ARG A 184 0.10 22.63 12.63
CA ARG A 184 -0.49 22.49 13.96
C ARG A 184 -1.05 21.08 14.13
N PRO A 185 -0.31 20.15 14.76
CA PRO A 185 -0.85 18.82 15.03
C PRO A 185 -2.13 18.97 15.85
N GLY A 186 -3.21 18.40 15.32
CA GLY A 186 -4.41 18.17 16.13
C GLY A 186 -4.07 17.21 17.28
N PRO A 187 -4.80 17.24 18.40
CA PRO A 187 -4.58 16.30 19.48
C PRO A 187 -4.75 14.87 18.94
N SER A 188 -3.67 14.09 19.00
CA SER A 188 -3.73 12.67 18.64
C SER A 188 -4.47 11.93 19.74
N VAL A 189 -5.61 11.34 19.41
CA VAL A 189 -6.40 10.47 20.32
C VAL A 189 -5.72 9.11 20.51
N ALA A 190 -4.59 8.88 19.83
CA ALA A 190 -3.88 7.63 19.91
C ALA A 190 -2.87 7.60 21.05
N ARG A 191 -2.73 6.42 21.68
CA ARG A 191 -1.62 6.11 22.59
C ARG A 191 -0.28 6.45 21.92
N ALA A 192 0.60 7.12 22.66
CA ALA A 192 1.98 7.34 22.24
C ALA A 192 2.72 6.00 22.05
N PRO A 193 3.67 5.92 21.09
CA PRO A 193 4.51 4.74 20.93
C PRO A 193 5.40 4.52 22.16
N THR A 194 5.63 3.26 22.52
CA THR A 194 6.64 2.85 23.50
C THR A 194 8.02 2.78 22.84
N GLU A 195 9.10 2.62 23.63
CA GLU A 195 10.44 2.41 23.07
C GLU A 195 10.51 1.16 22.17
N ALA A 196 9.80 0.10 22.52
CA ALA A 196 9.71 -1.10 21.69
C ALA A 196 9.01 -0.83 20.35
N ASP A 197 7.95 -0.01 20.36
CA ASP A 197 7.26 0.41 19.14
C ASP A 197 8.18 1.28 18.26
N LEU A 198 8.90 2.23 18.86
CA LEU A 198 9.86 3.08 18.15
C LEU A 198 11.01 2.26 17.56
N ALA A 199 11.53 1.30 18.31
CA ALA A 199 12.57 0.38 17.83
C ALA A 199 12.08 -0.45 16.64
N ALA A 200 10.84 -0.96 16.69
CA ALA A 200 10.24 -1.69 15.58
C ALA A 200 10.01 -0.80 14.35
N MET A 201 9.56 0.45 14.54
CA MET A 201 9.40 1.43 13.46
C MET A 201 10.74 1.76 12.79
N ARG A 202 11.81 1.95 13.58
CA ARG A 202 13.16 2.15 13.03
C ARG A 202 13.66 0.93 12.25
N ALA A 203 13.42 -0.29 12.77
CA ALA A 203 13.80 -1.53 12.09
C ALA A 203 13.05 -1.71 10.77
N GLU A 204 11.74 -1.48 10.75
CA GLU A 204 10.90 -1.53 9.54
C GLU A 204 11.34 -0.50 8.49
N ALA A 205 11.65 0.74 8.91
CA ALA A 205 12.11 1.78 8.00
C ALA A 205 13.51 1.49 7.42
N ALA A 206 14.39 0.85 8.19
CA ALA A 206 15.75 0.51 7.76
C ALA A 206 15.81 -0.67 6.79
N ASP A 207 14.88 -1.63 6.90
CA ASP A 207 14.78 -2.79 6.00
C ASP A 207 13.41 -2.85 5.32
N PRO A 208 13.19 -2.04 4.25
CA PRO A 208 12.01 -2.18 3.43
C PRO A 208 12.07 -3.54 2.70
N HIS A 209 11.50 -4.55 3.35
CA HIS A 209 11.38 -5.97 3.02
C HIS A 209 12.09 -6.39 1.72
N ARG A 210 13.02 -7.33 1.77
CA ARG A 210 13.88 -7.76 0.65
C ARG A 210 13.24 -8.05 -0.72
N VAL A 211 11.92 -8.28 -0.80
CA VAL A 211 11.20 -8.60 -2.05
C VAL A 211 10.63 -7.33 -2.68
N ARG A 212 10.76 -7.19 -4.01
CA ARG A 212 10.15 -6.14 -4.83
C ARG A 212 9.29 -6.74 -5.92
N PHE A 213 8.18 -6.09 -6.25
CA PHE A 213 7.21 -6.56 -7.23
C PHE A 213 7.16 -5.63 -8.43
N PHE A 214 7.29 -6.21 -9.62
CA PHE A 214 7.26 -5.50 -10.90
C PHE A 214 6.22 -6.14 -11.82
N ARG A 215 5.54 -5.34 -12.64
CA ARG A 215 4.46 -5.78 -13.52
C ARG A 215 4.92 -6.01 -14.95
N ARG A 216 4.02 -6.52 -15.80
CA ARG A 216 4.24 -6.63 -17.24
C ARG A 216 4.60 -5.24 -17.80
N GLY A 217 5.64 -5.19 -18.64
CA GLY A 217 6.13 -3.94 -19.23
C GLY A 217 7.07 -3.11 -18.35
N GLN A 218 7.16 -3.35 -17.03
CA GLN A 218 8.18 -2.72 -16.21
C GLN A 218 9.54 -3.38 -16.45
N ARG A 219 10.60 -2.56 -16.62
CA ARG A 219 11.97 -3.06 -16.77
C ARG A 219 12.44 -3.61 -15.43
N LEU A 220 12.73 -4.91 -15.38
CA LEU A 220 13.36 -5.50 -14.21
C LEU A 220 14.81 -5.00 -14.05
N PRO A 221 15.22 -4.59 -12.84
CA PRO A 221 16.60 -4.23 -12.53
C PRO A 221 17.56 -5.39 -12.78
N ALA A 222 18.77 -5.13 -13.28
CA ALA A 222 19.77 -6.16 -13.56
C ALA A 222 20.12 -6.97 -12.29
N PRO A 223 20.36 -8.30 -12.37
CA PRO A 223 20.71 -9.15 -11.21
C PRO A 223 22.07 -8.86 -10.55
N THR A 224 22.66 -7.69 -10.82
CA THR A 224 23.98 -7.29 -10.32
C THR A 224 23.99 -5.87 -9.77
N SER A 225 22.87 -5.13 -9.86
CA SER A 225 22.82 -3.70 -9.52
C SER A 225 22.27 -3.39 -8.12
N ARG A 226 21.68 -4.39 -7.42
CA ARG A 226 21.13 -4.37 -6.04
C ARG A 226 20.35 -5.67 -5.75
N PHE A 227 19.87 -6.30 -6.81
CA PHE A 227 19.06 -7.51 -6.79
C PHE A 227 19.90 -8.73 -7.09
N THR A 228 19.65 -9.83 -6.39
CA THR A 228 20.39 -11.09 -6.49
C THR A 228 19.56 -12.24 -7.04
N LEU A 229 18.23 -12.15 -6.91
CA LEU A 229 17.29 -13.14 -7.37
C LEU A 229 16.18 -12.50 -8.22
N ARG A 230 15.81 -13.16 -9.31
CA ARG A 230 14.64 -12.82 -10.12
C ARG A 230 13.66 -14.00 -10.13
N VAL A 231 12.39 -13.69 -9.88
CA VAL A 231 11.29 -14.66 -9.83
C VAL A 231 10.17 -14.20 -10.76
N GLU A 232 9.49 -15.13 -11.40
CA GLU A 232 8.26 -14.85 -12.16
C GLU A 232 7.07 -15.51 -11.47
N LEU A 233 5.99 -14.75 -11.28
CA LEU A 233 4.77 -15.13 -10.58
C LEU A 233 3.58 -15.02 -11.55
N GLY A 234 2.70 -16.02 -11.57
CA GLY A 234 1.49 -16.06 -12.40
C GLY A 234 0.34 -15.14 -11.91
N GLU A 235 -0.77 -15.12 -12.66
CA GLU A 235 -1.91 -14.22 -12.47
C GLU A 235 -2.62 -14.38 -11.11
N LYS A 236 -2.76 -15.61 -10.65
CA LYS A 236 -3.22 -15.92 -9.29
C LYS A 236 -1.98 -16.04 -8.42
N THR A 237 -1.98 -15.35 -7.29
CA THR A 237 -0.94 -15.38 -6.25
C THR A 237 -0.74 -16.78 -5.60
N SER A 238 -1.09 -17.86 -6.30
CA SER A 238 -0.60 -19.21 -6.04
C SER A 238 0.74 -19.38 -6.76
N ALA A 239 1.79 -19.59 -5.97
CA ALA A 239 3.16 -19.69 -6.45
C ALA A 239 3.35 -20.87 -7.43
N ALA A 240 3.61 -20.55 -8.69
CA ALA A 240 4.42 -21.38 -9.56
C ALA A 240 5.77 -20.68 -9.69
N VAL A 241 6.67 -20.93 -8.74
CA VAL A 241 7.99 -20.27 -8.69
C VAL A 241 8.87 -20.86 -9.79
N SER A 242 9.02 -20.16 -10.92
CA SER A 242 10.11 -20.45 -11.86
C SER A 242 11.31 -19.60 -11.46
N ILE A 243 12.26 -20.23 -10.77
CA ILE A 243 13.53 -19.61 -10.38
C ILE A 243 14.46 -19.67 -11.59
N ARG A 244 14.74 -18.53 -12.21
CA ARG A 244 15.85 -18.42 -13.17
C ARG A 244 17.05 -17.80 -12.45
N PRO A 245 18.03 -18.61 -12.01
CA PRO A 245 19.24 -18.05 -11.42
C PRO A 245 19.91 -17.11 -12.43
N GLY A 246 20.37 -15.94 -11.96
CA GLY A 246 21.23 -15.07 -12.75
C GLY A 246 22.55 -15.77 -13.09
N PRO A 247 23.29 -15.29 -14.12
CA PRO A 247 24.60 -15.85 -14.43
C PRO A 247 25.50 -15.72 -13.19
N ARG A 248 26.04 -16.84 -12.71
CA ARG A 248 27.04 -16.83 -11.64
C ARG A 248 28.24 -16.04 -12.14
N SER A 249 28.61 -14.97 -11.44
CA SER A 249 29.90 -14.32 -11.64
C SER A 249 30.97 -15.38 -11.39
N SER A 250 31.63 -15.81 -12.44
CA SER A 250 32.78 -16.71 -12.35
C SER A 250 33.95 -15.86 -11.89
N SER A 251 34.28 -15.94 -10.60
CA SER A 251 35.53 -15.41 -10.09
C SER A 251 36.68 -16.22 -10.70
N GLN A 252 37.50 -15.58 -11.52
CA GLN A 252 38.88 -15.97 -11.76
C GLN A 252 39.79 -15.13 -10.86
#